data_AF-A0A811G831-F1
#
_entry.id   AF-A0A811G831-F1
#
_cell.length_a   1.000
_cell.length_b   1.000
_cell.length_c   1.000
_cell.angle_alpha   90.00
_cell.angle_beta   90.00
_cell.angle_gamma   90.00
#
_symmetry.space_group_name_H-M   'P 1'
#
loop_
_entity.id
_entity.type
_entity.pdbx_description
1 polymer ?
#
loop_
_entity_poly.entity_id
_entity_poly.type
_entity_poly.pdbx_seq_one_letter_code
_entity_poly.pdbx_strand_id
1 'polypeptide(L)'
;MLTKQVKMIGVVVVLIIIVIAGWMYYQSMKTPAFGGFQEGTEQYYGYRYAHDHLKSVDQCDDDKDDPSMNFNEQFFEGCKKYFEEK
;
A
#
# COMPACT_ATOMS: atom_id res chain seq x y z
N MET A 1 49.34 10.47 9.43
CA MET A 1 48.51 9.24 9.43
C MET A 1 47.04 9.51 9.77
N LEU A 2 46.74 10.33 10.79
CA LEU A 2 45.38 10.63 11.27
C LEU A 2 44.42 11.19 10.19
N THR A 3 44.88 12.09 9.31
CA THR A 3 44.05 12.70 8.25
C THR A 3 43.64 11.76 7.12
N LYS A 4 44.46 10.75 6.78
CA LYS A 4 44.08 9.71 5.81
C LYS A 4 43.02 8.77 6.39
N GLN A 5 43.17 8.40 7.66
CA GLN A 5 42.21 7.56 8.36
C GLN A 5 40.85 8.25 8.53
N VAL A 6 40.83 9.54 8.91
CA VAL A 6 39.59 10.33 9.01
C VAL A 6 38.89 10.48 7.65
N LYS A 7 39.63 10.67 6.56
CA LYS A 7 39.05 10.70 5.20
C LYS A 7 38.47 9.36 4.79
N MET A 8 39.15 8.26 5.09
CA MET A 8 38.65 6.90 4.82
C MET A 8 37.37 6.59 5.63
N ILE A 9 37.34 6.96 6.91
CA ILE A 9 36.16 6.80 7.77
C ILE A 9 34.99 7.63 7.21
N GLY A 10 35.23 8.88 6.79
CA GLY A 10 34.20 9.72 6.17
C GLY A 10 33.58 9.09 4.92
N VAL A 11 34.40 8.51 4.04
CA VAL A 11 33.91 7.81 2.84
C VAL A 11 33.05 6.60 3.21
N VAL A 12 33.49 5.80 4.20
CA VAL A 12 32.74 4.62 4.65
C VAL A 12 31.39 5.01 5.25
N VAL A 13 31.33 6.07 6.06
CA VAL A 13 30.07 6.56 6.65
C VAL A 13 29.09 7.00 5.57
N VAL A 14 29.55 7.72 4.55
CA VAL A 14 28.70 8.15 3.43
C VAL A 14 28.14 6.94 2.67
N LEU A 15 28.95 5.92 2.42
CA LEU A 15 28.49 4.69 1.75
C LEU A 15 27.42 3.96 2.56
N ILE A 16 27.59 3.88 3.89
CA ILE A 16 26.59 3.26 4.78
C ILE A 16 25.26 4.02 4.72
N ILE A 17 25.30 5.35 4.75
CA ILE A 17 24.08 6.18 4.65
C ILE A 17 23.34 5.92 3.32
N ILE A 18 24.06 5.81 2.21
CA ILE A 18 23.46 5.53 0.89
C ILE A 18 22.77 4.16 0.89
N VAL A 19 23.39 3.14 1.48
CA VAL A 19 22.80 1.79 1.58
C VAL A 19 21.51 1.81 2.42
N ILE A 20 21.53 2.49 3.57
CA ILE A 20 20.35 2.60 4.44
C ILE A 20 19.22 3.36 3.72
N ALA A 21 19.53 4.48 3.07
CA ALA A 21 18.55 5.26 2.31
C ALA A 21 17.93 4.43 1.18
N GLY A 22 18.74 3.66 0.44
CA GLY A 22 18.27 2.75 -0.60
C GLY A 22 17.35 1.64 -0.05
N TRP A 23 17.71 1.07 1.10
CA TRP A 23 16.87 0.06 1.77
C TRP A 23 15.52 0.63 2.24
N MET A 24 15.52 1.83 2.82
CA MET A 24 14.30 2.52 3.23
C MET A 24 13.39 2.83 2.03
N TYR A 25 13.95 3.30 0.92
CA TYR A 25 13.21 3.55 -0.31
C TYR A 25 12.59 2.25 -0.86
N TYR A 26 13.37 1.17 -0.90
CA TYR A 26 12.88 -0.14 -1.33
C TYR A 26 11.79 -0.71 -0.41
N GLN A 27 11.89 -0.52 0.90
CA GLN A 27 10.81 -0.87 1.83
C GLN A 27 9.56 -0.02 1.63
N SER A 28 9.70 1.27 1.35
CA SER A 28 8.57 2.15 1.05
C SER A 28 7.85 1.77 -0.24
N MET A 29 8.52 1.12 -1.20
CA MET A 29 7.89 0.53 -2.38
C MET A 29 7.23 -0.81 -2.10
N LYS A 30 7.53 -1.42 -0.95
CA LYS A 30 7.14 -2.78 -0.59
C LYS A 30 5.93 -2.87 0.30
N THR A 31 5.29 -1.78 0.71
CA THR A 31 3.95 -1.87 1.31
C THR A 31 3.08 -2.63 0.32
N PRO A 32 2.79 -3.90 0.59
CA PRO A 32 2.15 -4.74 -0.40
C PRO A 32 0.77 -4.16 -0.59
N ALA A 33 0.53 -3.72 -1.81
CA ALA A 33 -0.78 -3.35 -2.28
C ALA A 33 -1.72 -4.55 -1.98
N PHE A 34 -2.61 -4.43 -0.99
CA PHE A 34 -3.58 -5.49 -0.68
C PHE A 34 -4.39 -5.72 -1.96
N GLY A 35 -4.34 -6.93 -2.51
CA GLY A 35 -4.99 -7.22 -3.81
C GLY A 35 -4.44 -6.41 -4.99
N GLY A 36 -3.20 -5.92 -4.93
CA GLY A 36 -2.62 -5.10 -6.00
C GLY A 36 -3.08 -3.63 -6.01
N PHE A 37 -3.83 -3.18 -5.00
CA PHE A 37 -4.27 -1.78 -4.86
C PHE A 37 -3.36 -0.93 -3.98
N GLN A 38 -3.08 0.31 -4.39
CA GLN A 38 -2.22 1.21 -3.63
C GLN A 38 -2.89 1.65 -2.32
N GLU A 39 -2.16 1.53 -1.20
CA GLU A 39 -2.65 1.98 0.11
C GLU A 39 -3.04 3.46 0.09
N GLY A 40 -4.18 3.80 0.69
CA GLY A 40 -4.74 5.15 0.68
C GLY A 40 -5.70 5.44 -0.48
N THR A 41 -5.90 4.49 -1.40
CA THR A 41 -6.89 4.63 -2.48
C THR A 41 -8.25 4.05 -2.10
N GLU A 42 -9.33 4.59 -2.68
CA GLU A 42 -10.70 4.09 -2.48
C GLU A 42 -10.85 2.61 -2.86
N GLN A 43 -10.18 2.16 -3.93
CA GLN A 43 -10.14 0.75 -4.33
C GLN A 43 -9.46 -0.13 -3.26
N TYR A 44 -8.34 0.32 -2.68
CA TYR A 44 -7.70 -0.39 -1.57
C TYR A 44 -8.62 -0.48 -0.35
N TYR A 45 -9.34 0.60 -0.03
CA TYR A 45 -10.30 0.60 1.06
C TYR A 45 -11.47 -0.35 0.80
N GLY A 46 -12.00 -0.39 -0.42
CA GLY A 46 -13.04 -1.32 -0.83
C GLY A 46 -12.61 -2.79 -0.74
N TYR A 47 -11.43 -3.11 -1.26
CA TYR A 47 -10.87 -4.47 -1.20
C TYR A 47 -10.67 -4.93 0.24
N ARG A 48 -10.09 -4.07 1.09
CA ARG A 48 -9.86 -4.37 2.50
C ARG A 48 -11.17 -4.54 3.26
N TYR A 49 -12.14 -3.68 3.02
CA TYR A 49 -13.47 -3.79 3.64
C TYR A 49 -14.14 -5.13 3.28
N ALA A 50 -14.09 -5.51 2.01
CA ALA A 50 -14.60 -6.80 1.55
C ALA A 50 -13.90 -7.99 2.23
N HIS A 51 -12.58 -7.90 2.39
CA HIS A 51 -11.78 -8.92 3.08
C HIS A 51 -12.18 -9.11 4.54
N ASP A 52 -12.35 -8.01 5.28
CA ASP A 52 -12.54 -8.02 6.73
C ASP A 52 -14.00 -8.28 7.13
N HIS A 53 -14.97 -7.91 6.29
CA HIS A 53 -16.38 -7.82 6.69
C HIS A 53 -17.36 -8.62 5.85
N LEU A 54 -17.06 -8.87 4.57
CA LEU A 54 -18.06 -9.39 3.64
C LEU A 54 -17.89 -10.89 3.38
N LYS A 55 -19.02 -11.58 3.17
CA LYS A 55 -19.04 -13.02 2.90
C LYS A 55 -19.14 -13.36 1.42
N SER A 56 -19.76 -12.48 0.63
CA SER A 56 -20.03 -12.65 -0.80
C SER A 56 -19.96 -11.32 -1.53
N VAL A 57 -19.75 -11.37 -2.85
CA VAL A 57 -19.69 -10.21 -3.74
C VAL A 57 -20.99 -9.40 -3.77
N ASP A 58 -22.13 -10.06 -3.55
CA ASP A 58 -23.45 -9.42 -3.52
C ASP A 58 -23.57 -8.37 -2.41
N GLN A 59 -22.71 -8.43 -1.37
CA GLN A 59 -22.72 -7.45 -0.28
C GLN A 59 -21.95 -6.17 -0.62
N CYS A 60 -21.30 -6.10 -1.80
CA CYS A 60 -20.57 -4.91 -2.23
C CYS A 60 -21.49 -3.78 -2.71
N ASP A 61 -22.71 -4.08 -3.17
CA ASP A 61 -23.69 -3.09 -3.65
C ASP A 61 -24.99 -3.02 -2.83
N ASP A 62 -25.05 -3.65 -1.65
CA ASP A 62 -26.24 -3.65 -0.79
C ASP A 62 -26.81 -2.23 -0.56
N ASP A 63 -25.95 -1.21 -0.51
CA ASP A 63 -26.33 0.19 -0.30
C ASP A 63 -26.28 1.06 -1.57
N LYS A 64 -26.05 0.48 -2.75
CA LYS A 64 -25.88 1.23 -4.00
C LYS A 64 -27.13 2.01 -4.43
N ASP A 65 -28.29 1.42 -4.21
CA ASP A 65 -29.58 1.99 -4.62
C ASP A 65 -30.18 2.90 -3.55
N ASP A 66 -29.48 3.12 -2.43
CA ASP A 66 -29.91 4.05 -1.39
C ASP A 66 -29.63 5.50 -1.82
N PRO A 67 -30.67 6.32 -2.08
CA PRO A 67 -30.50 7.72 -2.49
C PRO A 67 -29.88 8.61 -1.41
N SER A 68 -29.71 8.10 -0.18
CA SER A 68 -29.03 8.77 0.93
C SER A 68 -27.54 8.44 1.04
N MET A 69 -27.06 7.43 0.30
CA MET A 69 -25.64 7.08 0.24
C MET A 69 -24.95 7.69 -0.99
N ASN A 70 -23.76 8.25 -0.80
CA ASN A 70 -22.90 8.64 -1.91
C ASN A 70 -22.15 7.41 -2.43
N PHE A 71 -22.70 6.78 -3.46
CA PHE A 71 -22.08 5.63 -4.10
C PHE A 71 -20.70 5.99 -4.67
N ASN A 72 -19.66 5.28 -4.22
CA ASN A 72 -18.30 5.43 -4.71
C ASN A 72 -17.92 4.22 -5.59
N GLU A 73 -17.85 4.46 -6.90
CA GLU A 73 -17.55 3.42 -7.89
C GLU A 73 -16.16 2.79 -7.70
N GLN A 74 -15.16 3.58 -7.28
CA GLN A 74 -13.80 3.07 -7.03
C GLN A 74 -13.77 2.14 -5.82
N PHE A 75 -14.49 2.48 -4.75
CA PHE A 75 -14.64 1.60 -3.60
C PHE A 75 -15.30 0.27 -4.00
N PHE A 76 -16.37 0.35 -4.79
CA PHE A 76 -17.10 -0.82 -5.26
C PHE A 76 -16.24 -1.74 -6.13
N GLU A 77 -15.42 -1.19 -7.03
CA GLU A 77 -14.49 -1.97 -7.85
C GLU A 77 -13.48 -2.74 -6.97
N GLY A 78 -12.92 -2.07 -5.97
CA GLY A 78 -12.03 -2.70 -4.99
C GLY A 78 -12.71 -3.85 -4.24
N CYS A 79 -13.95 -3.63 -3.80
CA CYS A 79 -14.75 -4.63 -3.10
C CYS A 79 -14.99 -5.88 -3.95
N LYS A 80 -15.35 -5.73 -5.23
CA LYS A 80 -15.56 -6.86 -6.14
C LYS A 80 -14.29 -7.66 -6.40
N LYS A 81 -13.19 -6.97 -6.67
CA LYS A 81 -11.91 -7.61 -6.99
C LYS A 81 -11.46 -8.58 -5.89
N TYR A 82 -11.75 -8.27 -4.63
CA TYR A 82 -11.47 -9.19 -3.52
C TYR A 82 -12.12 -10.56 -3.72
N PHE A 83 -13.37 -10.61 -4.18
CA PHE A 83 -14.08 -11.87 -4.39
C PHE A 83 -13.72 -12.55 -5.71
N GLU A 84 -13.24 -11.81 -6.71
CA GLU A 84 -12.71 -12.39 -7.95
C GLU A 84 -11.35 -13.10 -7.72
N GLU A 85 -10.56 -12.59 -6.78
CA GLU A 85 -9.23 -13.14 -6.44
C GLU A 85 -9.25 -14.17 -5.30
N LYS A 86 -10.41 -14.40 -4.65
CA LYS A 86 -10.60 -15.33 -3.52
C LYS A 86 -10.88 -16.78 -3.98
#